data_AF-A0A528G6V5-F1
#
_entry.id   AF-A0A528G6V5-F1
#
_cell.length_a   1.000
_cell.length_b   1.000
_cell.length_c   1.000
_cell.angle_alpha   90.00
_cell.angle_beta   90.00
_cell.angle_gamma   90.00
#
_symmetry.space_group_name_H-M   'P 1'
#
loop_
_entity.id
_entity.type
_entity.pdbx_description
1 polymer ?
#
loop_
_entity_poly.entity_id
_entity_poly.type
_entity_poly.pdbx_seq_one_letter_code
_entity_poly.pdbx_strand_id
1 'polypeptide(L)'
;DIRASGPVHLAELAWHIGNRHLAAAIEANRILILRDHVIKAMLEGLGATVSDVSEPFKPVRGAYSGHSHGYAHAEAHAHSHAEAHSHTHSESHSHSHSHDHD
;
A
#
# COMPACT_ATOMS: atom_id res chain seq x y z
N ASP A 1 12.05 13.94 -6.31
CA ASP A 1 13.32 13.65 -7.00
C ASP A 1 14.28 13.11 -5.96
N ILE A 2 14.64 11.83 -6.09
CA ILE A 2 15.55 11.11 -5.18
C ILE A 2 16.85 10.85 -5.95
N ARG A 3 17.96 11.37 -5.44
CA ARG A 3 19.30 11.21 -6.03
C ARG A 3 20.25 10.51 -5.08
N ALA A 4 21.11 9.68 -5.67
CA ALA A 4 22.13 8.91 -4.98
C ALA A 4 23.53 9.44 -5.30
N SER A 5 24.52 9.04 -4.48
CA SER A 5 25.94 9.35 -4.72
C SER A 5 26.58 8.54 -5.86
N GLY A 6 25.91 7.49 -6.34
CA GLY A 6 26.38 6.65 -7.44
C GLY A 6 25.37 5.55 -7.82
N PRO A 7 25.68 4.73 -8.85
CA PRO A 7 24.74 3.75 -9.38
C PRO A 7 24.41 2.62 -8.41
N VAL A 8 25.41 2.14 -7.64
CA VAL A 8 25.19 1.10 -6.62
C VAL A 8 24.26 1.62 -5.51
N HIS A 9 24.53 2.82 -5.00
CA HIS A 9 23.68 3.47 -4.01
C HIS A 9 22.27 3.71 -4.55
N LEU A 10 22.10 4.10 -5.83
CA LEU A 10 20.77 4.24 -6.44
C LEU A 10 19.99 2.91 -6.46
N ALA A 11 20.68 1.80 -6.75
CA ALA A 11 20.07 0.47 -6.73
C ALA A 11 19.65 0.04 -5.32
N GLU A 12 20.46 0.34 -4.29
CA GLU A 12 20.11 0.10 -2.89
C GLU A 12 18.88 0.91 -2.46
N LEU A 13 18.80 2.19 -2.83
CA LEU A 13 17.61 3.01 -2.58
C LEU A 13 16.38 2.44 -3.28
N ALA A 14 16.51 2.01 -4.55
CA ALA A 14 15.42 1.36 -5.28
C ALA A 14 14.94 0.08 -4.59
N TRP A 15 15.87 -0.71 -4.05
CA TRP A 15 15.56 -1.90 -3.27
C TRP A 15 14.76 -1.56 -2.00
N HIS A 16 15.18 -0.56 -1.23
CA HIS A 16 14.46 -0.13 -0.04
C HIS A 16 13.04 0.39 -0.35
N ILE A 17 12.87 1.12 -1.44
CA ILE A 17 11.57 1.60 -1.91
C ILE A 17 10.68 0.42 -2.33
N GLY A 18 11.23 -0.53 -3.09
CA GLY A 18 10.53 -1.74 -3.52
C GLY A 18 10.05 -2.61 -2.36
N ASN A 19 10.86 -2.76 -1.30
CA ASN A 19 10.51 -3.50 -0.08
C ASN A 19 9.32 -2.89 0.68
N ARG A 20 8.91 -1.67 0.35
CA ARG A 20 7.73 -0.99 0.91
C ARG A 20 6.54 -0.98 -0.03
N HIS A 21 6.63 -1.70 -1.15
CA HIS A 21 5.57 -1.79 -2.17
C HIS A 21 5.08 -0.42 -2.67
N LEU A 22 6.01 0.54 -2.81
CA LEU A 22 5.70 1.87 -3.29
C LEU A 22 5.79 1.94 -4.82
N ALA A 23 4.86 2.68 -5.43
CA ALA A 23 4.98 3.05 -6.82
C ALA A 23 6.21 3.96 -7.00
N ALA A 24 7.10 3.61 -7.92
CA ALA A 24 8.31 4.37 -8.20
C ALA A 24 8.55 4.46 -9.71
N ALA A 25 8.90 5.66 -10.18
CA ALA A 25 9.47 5.84 -11.51
C ALA A 25 10.99 5.79 -11.38
N ILE A 26 11.63 4.91 -12.15
CA ILE A 26 13.08 4.70 -12.09
C ILE A 26 13.69 5.25 -13.37
N GLU A 27 14.63 6.18 -13.22
CA GLU A 27 15.40 6.76 -14.32
C GLU A 27 16.89 6.51 -14.09
N ALA A 28 17.73 6.78 -15.10
CA ALA A 28 19.16 6.45 -15.06
C ALA A 28 19.90 7.03 -13.84
N ASN A 29 19.52 8.23 -13.38
CA ASN A 29 20.24 8.96 -12.32
C ASN A 29 19.34 9.37 -11.14
N ARG A 30 18.07 8.96 -11.14
CA ARG A 30 17.11 9.36 -10.09
C ARG A 30 15.94 8.39 -9.97
N ILE A 31 15.25 8.48 -8.84
CA ILE A 31 13.97 7.80 -8.60
C ILE A 31 12.92 8.86 -8.25
N LEU A 32 11.70 8.69 -8.73
CA LEU A 32 10.54 9.47 -8.31
C LEU A 32 9.56 8.57 -7.57
N ILE A 33 8.95 9.12 -6.52
CA ILE A 33 7.84 8.52 -5.77
C ILE A 33 6.79 9.61 -5.53
N LEU A 34 5.59 9.20 -5.12
CA LEU A 34 4.62 10.15 -4.58
C LEU A 34 5.14 10.75 -3.26
N ARG A 35 4.72 11.99 -2.97
CA ARG A 35 5.15 12.71 -1.76
C ARG A 35 4.75 11.93 -0.52
N ASP A 36 5.75 11.52 0.24
CA ASP A 36 5.61 10.86 1.52
C ASP A 36 6.77 11.29 2.43
N HIS A 37 6.42 11.93 3.55
CA HIS A 37 7.39 12.49 4.48
C HIS A 37 8.14 11.42 5.30
N VAL A 38 7.51 10.26 5.56
CA VAL A 38 8.12 9.13 6.27
C VAL A 38 9.17 8.49 5.38
N ILE A 39 8.83 8.26 4.12
CA ILE A 39 9.75 7.70 3.13
C ILE A 39 10.87 8.68 2.82
N LYS A 40 10.58 9.99 2.73
CA LYS A 40 11.60 11.04 2.58
C LYS A 40 12.64 10.96 3.71
N ALA A 41 12.20 11.00 4.97
CA ALA A 41 13.12 10.95 6.11
C ALA A 41 13.96 9.67 6.14
N MET A 42 13.36 8.53 5.78
CA MET A 42 14.06 7.25 5.68
C MET A 42 15.13 7.25 4.59
N LEU A 43 14.83 7.78 3.40
CA LEU A 43 15.78 7.89 2.29
C LEU A 43 16.92 8.89 2.60
N GLU A 44 16.60 10.02 3.23
CA GLU A 44 17.60 10.98 3.71
C GLU A 44 18.53 10.34 4.77
N GLY A 45 17.99 9.52 5.68
CA GLY A 45 18.77 8.75 6.65
C GLY A 45 19.70 7.70 6.03
N LEU A 46 19.40 7.24 4.81
CA LEU A 46 20.25 6.35 4.01
C LEU A 46 21.27 7.13 3.15
N GLY A 47 21.29 8.46 3.23
CA GLY A 47 22.22 9.32 2.51
C GLY A 47 21.74 9.77 1.13
N ALA A 48 20.45 9.59 0.81
CA ALA A 48 19.87 10.11 -0.43
C ALA A 48 19.64 11.62 -0.35
N THR A 49 19.76 12.32 -1.48
CA THR A 49 19.26 13.69 -1.61
C THR A 49 17.82 13.64 -2.13
N VAL A 50 16.86 14.16 -1.35
CA VAL A 50 15.44 14.14 -1.70
C VAL A 50 14.91 15.57 -1.85
N SER A 51 14.33 15.88 -3.01
CA SER A 51 13.69 17.17 -3.28
C SER A 51 12.25 17.02 -3.78
N ASP A 52 11.42 17.97 -3.40
CA ASP A 52 10.04 18.08 -3.85
C ASP A 52 9.98 18.66 -5.26
N VAL A 53 9.30 17.95 -6.15
CA VAL A 53 9.16 18.31 -7.57
C VAL A 53 7.71 18.12 -8.01
N SER A 54 7.30 18.83 -9.06
CA SER A 54 5.99 18.68 -9.69
C SER A 54 6.19 18.35 -11.16
N GLU A 55 6.12 17.08 -11.50
CA GLU A 55 6.39 16.56 -12.85
C GLU A 55 5.52 15.32 -13.16
N PRO A 56 5.37 14.95 -14.44
CA PRO A 56 4.62 13.75 -14.81
C PRO A 56 5.20 12.49 -14.13
N PHE A 57 4.35 11.73 -13.46
CA PHE A 57 4.75 10.53 -12.74
C PHE A 57 4.36 9.27 -13.52
N LYS A 58 5.36 8.51 -13.97
CA LYS A 58 5.19 7.26 -14.73
C LYS A 58 5.89 6.10 -13.98
N PRO A 59 5.22 5.47 -13.00
CA PRO A 59 5.84 4.40 -12.22
C PRO A 59 6.08 3.16 -13.07
N VAL A 60 7.11 2.39 -12.71
CA VAL A 60 7.40 1.09 -13.32
C VAL A 60 6.25 0.14 -13.00
N ARG A 61 5.72 -0.52 -14.03
CA ARG A 61 4.67 -1.53 -13.87
C ARG A 61 5.24 -2.78 -13.18
N GLY A 62 4.55 -3.28 -12.16
CA GLY A 62 4.96 -4.51 -11.48
C GLY A 62 4.94 -5.72 -12.42
N ALA A 63 5.79 -6.71 -12.14
CA ALA A 63 5.93 -7.92 -12.96
C ALA A 63 4.60 -8.70 -13.14
N TYR A 64 3.65 -8.55 -12.22
CA TYR A 64 2.37 -9.25 -12.23
C TYR A 64 1.18 -8.41 -12.67
N SER A 65 1.37 -7.15 -13.06
CA SER A 65 0.26 -6.26 -13.44
C SER A 65 -0.36 -6.59 -14.80
N GLY A 66 -0.12 -7.78 -15.37
CA GLY A 66 -0.61 -8.23 -16.68
C GLY A 66 -1.95 -9.00 -16.68
N HIS A 67 -2.54 -9.31 -15.52
CA HIS A 67 -3.75 -10.17 -15.44
C HIS A 67 -5.02 -9.50 -14.91
N SER A 68 -5.06 -8.19 -14.72
CA SER A 68 -6.34 -7.50 -14.48
C SER A 68 -7.02 -7.19 -15.81
N HIS A 69 -7.87 -8.12 -16.24
CA HIS A 69 -8.89 -7.89 -17.26
C HIS A 69 -9.75 -6.67 -16.91
N GLY A 70 -9.93 -5.79 -17.91
CA GLY A 70 -11.22 -5.18 -18.22
C GLY A 70 -11.64 -3.93 -17.45
N TYR A 71 -11.39 -2.76 -18.05
CA TYR A 71 -12.31 -1.64 -17.93
C TYR A 71 -13.37 -1.79 -19.04
N ALA A 72 -14.67 -1.84 -18.67
CA ALA A 72 -15.82 -1.23 -19.36
C ALA A 72 -17.14 -1.97 -19.07
N HIS A 73 -18.04 -1.38 -18.29
CA HIS A 73 -19.35 -0.87 -18.73
C HIS A 73 -20.27 -0.57 -17.53
N ALA A 74 -20.89 0.61 -17.58
CA ALA A 74 -21.93 1.08 -16.68
C ALA A 74 -23.26 0.32 -16.85
N GLU A 75 -24.10 0.41 -15.81
CA GLU A 75 -25.55 0.12 -15.70
C GLU A 75 -26.20 -1.02 -16.50
N ALA A 76 -26.71 -2.04 -15.79
CA ALA A 76 -28.09 -2.54 -15.95
C ALA A 76 -28.52 -3.49 -14.80
N HIS A 77 -29.71 -3.21 -14.26
CA HIS A 77 -30.50 -3.89 -13.24
C HIS A 77 -30.62 -5.43 -13.32
N ALA A 78 -30.77 -6.11 -12.18
CA ALA A 78 -32.03 -6.77 -11.77
C ALA A 78 -31.90 -7.62 -10.50
N HIS A 79 -32.94 -7.58 -9.67
CA HIS A 79 -33.14 -8.34 -8.44
C HIS A 79 -33.42 -9.82 -8.69
N SER A 80 -33.00 -10.68 -7.75
CA SER A 80 -33.80 -11.83 -7.33
C SER A 80 -33.53 -12.17 -5.86
N HIS A 81 -34.54 -11.91 -5.03
CA HIS A 81 -34.67 -12.43 -3.67
C HIS A 81 -35.05 -13.92 -3.70
N ALA A 82 -34.48 -14.69 -2.77
CA ALA A 82 -35.14 -15.76 -2.02
C ALA A 82 -34.33 -15.90 -0.71
N GLU A 83 -34.78 -15.29 0.40
CA GLU A 83 -35.49 -15.96 1.51
C GLU A 83 -34.88 -17.32 1.89
N ALA A 84 -34.50 -17.63 3.13
CA ALA A 84 -34.64 -16.99 4.43
C ALA A 84 -33.58 -17.59 5.37
N HIS A 85 -33.27 -16.92 6.49
CA HIS A 85 -33.19 -17.50 7.83
C HIS A 85 -32.72 -16.42 8.81
N SER A 86 -33.71 -15.83 9.49
CA SER A 86 -33.58 -15.07 10.71
C SER A 86 -33.13 -15.98 11.86
N HIS A 87 -32.01 -15.68 12.52
CA HIS A 87 -31.83 -16.07 13.92
C HIS A 87 -31.23 -14.91 14.72
N THR A 88 -31.96 -14.60 15.78
CA THR A 88 -31.81 -13.49 16.70
C THR A 88 -30.86 -13.84 17.83
N HIS A 89 -30.09 -12.83 18.24
CA HIS A 89 -29.24 -12.61 19.41
C HIS A 89 -29.27 -13.60 20.58
N SER A 90 -28.09 -13.81 21.19
CA SER A 90 -27.93 -13.59 22.63
C SER A 90 -26.45 -13.35 23.00
N GLU A 91 -26.20 -12.19 23.58
CA GLU A 91 -24.95 -11.85 24.27
C GLU A 91 -24.85 -12.66 25.56
N SER A 92 -23.78 -13.44 25.71
CA SER A 92 -23.45 -14.09 26.98
C SER A 92 -22.49 -13.21 27.77
N HIS A 93 -23.05 -12.43 28.71
CA HIS A 93 -22.31 -11.75 29.76
C HIS A 93 -21.70 -12.78 30.73
N SER A 94 -20.38 -12.79 30.86
CA SER A 94 -19.65 -13.56 31.87
C SER A 94 -19.56 -12.76 33.17
N HIS A 95 -20.36 -13.12 34.18
CA HIS A 95 -20.19 -12.64 35.56
C HIS A 95 -19.40 -13.69 36.35
N SER A 96 -18.21 -13.30 36.83
CA SER A 96 -17.45 -14.08 37.80
C SER A 96 -18.05 -13.87 39.20
N HIS A 97 -18.40 -14.96 39.87
CA HIS A 97 -18.64 -14.97 41.31
C HIS A 97 -17.61 -15.89 41.95
N SER A 98 -16.69 -15.27 42.68
CA SER A 98 -15.79 -15.92 43.63
C SER A 98 -16.56 -16.29 44.89
N HIS A 99 -16.52 -17.56 45.27
CA HIS A 99 -16.77 -17.98 46.65
C HIS A 99 -15.73 -19.03 47.05
N ASP A 100 -14.80 -18.60 47.90
CA ASP A 100 -14.07 -19.44 48.85
C ASP A 100 -15.08 -20.13 49.79
N HIS A 101 -14.80 -21.38 50.19
CA HIS A 101 -14.93 -21.86 51.58
C HIS A 101 -14.32 -23.28 51.73
N ASP A 102 -13.37 -23.35 52.68
CA ASP A 102 -12.73 -24.48 53.41
C ASP A 102 -11.99 -25.60 52.64
#